data_AF-D6ZCZ5-F1
#
_entry.id   AF-D6ZCZ5-F1
#
_cell.length_a   1.000
_cell.length_b   1.000
_cell.length_c   1.000
_cell.angle_alpha   90.00
_cell.angle_beta   90.00
_cell.angle_gamma   90.00
#
_symmetry.space_group_name_H-M   'P 1'
#
loop_
_entity.id
_entity.type
_entity.pdbx_description
1 polymer ?
#
loop_
_entity_poly.entity_id
_entity_poly.type
_entity_poly.pdbx_seq_one_letter_code
_entity_poly.pdbx_strand_id
1 'polypeptide(L)'
;MPPHIKINVEQVKDAGGLVQQKADEANTQMSSLYESGLTAKDGNAGFATGNALVSFATNKREKTTTAITLLRDTGQKIVESAQLIHATDQGSADGLSRTASGLDDLGH
;
A
#
# COMPACT_ATOMS: atom_id res chain seq x y z
N MET A 1 19.61 17.89 -22.11
CA MET A 1 18.19 17.59 -21.83
C MET A 1 18.15 16.73 -20.58
N PRO A 2 17.33 17.06 -19.56
CA PRO A 2 17.14 16.16 -18.43
C PRO A 2 16.47 14.86 -18.92
N PRO A 3 16.77 13.71 -18.30
CA PRO A 3 16.18 12.44 -18.71
C PRO A 3 14.66 12.47 -18.48
N HIS A 4 13.89 12.19 -19.54
CA HIS A 4 12.46 11.94 -19.42
C HIS A 4 12.25 10.61 -18.69
N ILE A 5 11.86 10.68 -17.42
CA ILE A 5 11.46 9.50 -16.66
C ILE A 5 10.10 9.05 -17.21
N LYS A 6 10.09 7.99 -18.02
CA LYS A 6 8.85 7.33 -18.45
C LYS A 6 8.35 6.43 -17.32
N ILE A 7 7.53 6.98 -16.43
CA ILE A 7 6.83 6.19 -15.40
C ILE A 7 5.54 5.65 -16.04
N ASN A 8 5.40 4.32 -16.07
CA ASN A 8 4.13 3.71 -16.42
C ASN A 8 3.19 3.78 -15.21
N VAL A 9 2.39 4.85 -15.14
CA VAL A 9 1.50 5.18 -14.03
C VAL A 9 0.56 4.01 -13.67
N GLU A 10 0.03 3.31 -14.68
CA GLU A 10 -0.92 2.22 -14.46
C GLU A 10 -0.22 1.02 -13.81
N GLN A 11 0.97 0.64 -14.27
CA GLN A 11 1.77 -0.42 -13.63
C GLN A 11 2.14 -0.07 -12.18
N VAL A 12 2.39 1.21 -11.87
CA VAL A 12 2.70 1.65 -10.51
C VAL A 12 1.47 1.60 -9.60
N LYS A 13 0.30 2.00 -10.11
CA LYS A 13 -0.98 1.83 -9.39
C LYS A 13 -1.30 0.36 -9.12
N ASP A 14 -1.14 -0.50 -10.12
CA ASP A 14 -1.38 -1.94 -9.99
C ASP A 14 -0.46 -2.57 -8.93
N ALA A 15 0.82 -2.19 -8.93
CA ALA A 15 1.78 -2.66 -7.93
C ALA A 15 1.41 -2.18 -6.51
N GLY A 16 1.04 -0.90 -6.35
CA GLY A 16 0.61 -0.36 -5.06
C GLY A 16 -0.67 -1.01 -4.54
N GLY A 17 -1.66 -1.24 -5.42
CA GLY A 17 -2.89 -1.95 -5.10
C GLY A 17 -2.64 -3.42 -4.71
N LEU A 18 -1.74 -4.11 -5.41
CA LEU A 18 -1.34 -5.48 -5.06
C LEU A 18 -0.66 -5.55 -3.69
N VAL A 19 0.22 -4.59 -3.37
CA VAL A 19 0.87 -4.50 -2.04
C VAL A 19 -0.17 -4.30 -0.94
N GLN A 20 -1.15 -3.42 -1.16
CA GLN A 20 -2.26 -3.20 -0.24
C GLN A 20 -3.09 -4.48 -0.05
N GLN A 21 -3.49 -5.14 -1.14
CA GLN A 21 -4.27 -6.37 -1.08
C GLN A 21 -3.53 -7.47 -0.29
N LYS A 22 -2.23 -7.66 -0.56
CA LYS A 22 -1.41 -8.67 0.14
C LYS A 22 -1.25 -8.36 1.62
N ALA A 23 -1.17 -7.08 1.98
CA ALA A 23 -1.14 -6.64 3.37
C ALA A 23 -2.47 -6.99 4.09
N ASP A 24 -3.61 -6.75 3.45
CA ASP A 24 -4.94 -7.06 4.02
C ASP A 24 -5.16 -8.58 4.17
N GLU A 25 -4.77 -9.37 3.15
CA GLU A 25 -4.79 -10.84 3.22
C GLU A 25 -3.93 -11.36 4.39
N ALA A 26 -2.71 -10.84 4.54
CA ALA A 26 -1.81 -11.22 5.63
C ALA A 26 -2.38 -10.86 7.01
N ASN A 27 -3.06 -9.72 7.14
CA ASN A 27 -3.67 -9.30 8.40
C ASN A 27 -4.80 -10.25 8.82
N THR A 28 -5.60 -10.68 7.86
CA THR A 28 -6.71 -11.61 8.06
C THR A 28 -6.20 -12.98 8.52
N GLN A 29 -5.20 -13.52 7.81
CA GLN A 29 -4.59 -14.82 8.17
C GLN A 29 -3.95 -14.78 9.55
N MET A 30 -3.22 -13.69 9.87
CA MET A 30 -2.57 -13.54 11.18
C MET A 30 -3.58 -13.47 12.32
N SER A 31 -4.70 -12.78 12.12
CA SER A 31 -5.78 -12.69 13.12
C SER A 31 -6.39 -14.07 13.39
N SER A 32 -6.67 -14.85 12.34
CA SER A 32 -7.21 -16.22 12.47
C SER A 32 -6.25 -17.15 13.22
N LEU A 33 -4.95 -17.11 12.92
CA LEU A 33 -3.95 -17.92 13.62
C LEU A 33 -3.85 -17.57 15.11
N TYR A 34 -3.96 -16.29 15.45
CA TYR A 34 -3.92 -15.84 16.84
C TYR A 34 -5.16 -16.30 17.63
N GLU A 35 -6.36 -16.20 17.05
CA GLU A 35 -7.60 -16.69 17.66
C GLU A 35 -7.58 -18.21 17.90
N SER A 36 -7.02 -18.96 16.95
CA SER A 36 -6.78 -20.40 17.12
C SER A 36 -5.84 -20.68 18.32
N GLY A 37 -4.76 -19.91 18.46
CA GLY A 37 -3.83 -20.03 19.59
C GLY A 37 -4.46 -19.70 20.95
N LEU A 38 -5.35 -18.71 21.01
CA LEU A 38 -6.11 -18.40 22.23
C LEU A 38 -7.07 -19.53 22.61
N THR A 39 -7.79 -20.09 21.63
CA THR A 39 -8.71 -21.22 21.86
C THR A 39 -7.95 -22.45 22.41
N ALA A 40 -6.74 -22.72 21.90
CA ALA A 40 -5.90 -23.79 22.39
C ALA A 40 -5.41 -23.57 23.84
N LYS A 41 -5.19 -22.32 24.27
CA LYS A 41 -4.85 -21.95 25.65
C LYS A 41 -6.02 -22.23 26.59
N ASP A 42 -7.22 -21.80 26.23
CA ASP A 42 -8.41 -21.93 27.07
C ASP A 42 -8.80 -23.41 27.28
N GLY A 43 -8.53 -24.27 26.31
CA GLY A 43 -8.68 -25.72 26.44
C GLY A 43 -7.62 -26.42 27.32
N ASN A 44 -6.56 -25.72 27.75
CA ASN A 44 -5.43 -26.29 28.51
C ASN A 44 -5.09 -25.47 29.77
N ALA A 45 -6.08 -25.24 30.64
CA ALA A 45 -5.90 -24.54 31.91
C ALA A 45 -4.90 -25.28 32.82
N GLY A 46 -3.72 -24.68 33.06
CA GLY A 46 -2.65 -25.25 33.90
C GLY A 46 -1.29 -25.37 33.21
N PHE A 47 -1.23 -25.19 31.88
CA PHE A 47 0.04 -25.19 31.16
C PHE A 47 0.77 -23.86 31.38
N ALA A 48 1.72 -23.81 32.33
CA ALA A 48 2.48 -22.61 32.67
C ALA A 48 3.19 -21.98 31.45
N THR A 49 3.64 -22.80 30.50
CA THR A 49 4.22 -22.38 29.21
C THR A 49 3.19 -21.68 28.29
N GLY A 50 1.89 -21.93 28.48
CA GLY A 50 0.81 -21.34 27.70
C GLY A 50 0.71 -19.82 27.84
N ASN A 51 0.95 -19.27 29.03
CA ASN A 51 0.95 -17.82 29.23
C ASN A 51 2.15 -17.12 28.56
N ALA A 52 3.34 -17.74 28.62
CA ALA A 52 4.53 -17.23 27.94
C ALA A 52 4.37 -17.31 26.42
N LEU A 53 3.82 -18.42 25.91
CA LEU A 53 3.54 -18.61 24.49
C LEU A 53 2.52 -17.58 23.97
N VAL A 54 1.47 -17.31 24.74
CA VAL A 54 0.47 -16.28 24.39
C VAL A 54 1.08 -14.90 24.39
N SER A 55 1.86 -14.54 25.42
CA SER A 55 2.55 -13.24 25.46
C SER A 55 3.49 -13.06 24.26
N PHE A 56 4.21 -14.11 23.88
CA PHE A 56 5.04 -14.11 22.68
C PHE A 56 4.19 -13.96 21.41
N ALA A 57 3.10 -14.71 21.28
CA ALA A 57 2.18 -14.63 20.15
C ALA A 57 1.54 -13.22 20.03
N THR A 58 1.15 -12.60 21.15
CA THR A 58 0.65 -11.22 21.18
C THR A 58 1.72 -10.24 20.70
N ASN A 59 2.95 -10.33 21.21
CA ASN A 59 4.03 -9.44 20.77
C ASN A 59 4.37 -9.61 19.28
N LYS A 60 4.33 -10.85 18.77
CA LYS A 60 4.53 -11.13 17.35
C LYS A 60 3.39 -10.61 16.51
N ARG A 61 2.14 -10.76 16.96
CA ARG A 61 0.97 -10.18 16.31
C ARG A 61 1.12 -8.68 16.18
N GLU A 62 1.43 -7.97 17.27
CA GLU A 62 1.62 -6.51 17.24
C GLU A 62 2.69 -6.09 16.22
N LYS A 63 3.88 -6.72 16.26
CA LYS A 63 4.97 -6.41 15.31
C LYS A 63 4.57 -6.67 13.87
N THR A 64 3.92 -7.80 13.60
CA THR A 64 3.47 -8.15 12.25
C THR A 64 2.37 -7.19 11.77
N THR A 65 1.40 -6.86 12.62
CA THR A 65 0.37 -5.86 12.30
C THR A 65 0.99 -4.50 11.98
N THR A 66 1.96 -4.03 12.76
CA THR A 66 2.70 -2.79 12.46
C THR A 66 3.38 -2.85 11.10
N ALA A 67 4.07 -3.96 10.79
CA ALA A 67 4.74 -4.13 9.50
C ALA A 67 3.74 -4.15 8.32
N ILE A 68 2.60 -4.83 8.50
CA ILE A 68 1.51 -4.87 7.51
C ILE A 68 0.92 -3.47 7.29
N THR A 69 0.65 -2.72 8.37
CA THR A 69 0.16 -1.33 8.25
C THR A 69 1.14 -0.46 7.48
N LEU A 70 2.45 -0.60 7.75
CA LEU A 70 3.48 0.14 7.01
C LEU A 70 3.50 -0.21 5.52
N LEU A 71 3.36 -1.49 5.17
CA LEU A 71 3.28 -1.94 3.78
C LEU A 71 2.04 -1.37 3.07
N ARG A 72 0.89 -1.41 3.75
CA ARG A 72 -0.36 -0.83 3.25
C ARG A 72 -0.23 0.67 3.01
N ASP A 73 0.30 1.41 3.98
CA ASP A 73 0.51 2.86 3.87
C ASP A 73 1.51 3.20 2.75
N THR A 74 2.52 2.36 2.56
CA THR A 74 3.47 2.47 1.45
C THR A 74 2.79 2.26 0.11
N GLY A 75 1.97 1.20 -0.03
CA GLY A 75 1.19 0.93 -1.23
C GLY A 75 0.26 2.11 -1.58
N GLN A 76 -0.42 2.67 -0.58
CA GLN A 76 -1.28 3.84 -0.76
C GLN A 76 -0.49 5.06 -1.26
N LYS A 77 0.66 5.38 -0.64
CA LYS A 77 1.52 6.50 -1.09
C LYS A 77 2.04 6.32 -2.51
N ILE A 78 2.32 5.09 -2.93
CA ILE A 78 2.72 4.77 -4.30
C ILE A 78 1.58 5.10 -5.28
N VAL A 79 0.34 4.69 -4.96
CA VAL A 79 -0.85 5.00 -5.78
C VAL A 79 -1.10 6.51 -5.85
N GLU A 80 -1.05 7.21 -4.71
CA GLU A 80 -1.23 8.67 -4.64
C GLU A 80 -0.16 9.41 -5.46
N SER A 81 1.10 8.99 -5.35
CA SER A 81 2.20 9.57 -6.12
C SER A 81 2.02 9.37 -7.64
N ALA A 82 1.57 8.18 -8.05
CA ALA A 82 1.29 7.89 -9.45
C ALA A 82 0.15 8.75 -10.01
N GLN A 83 -0.90 8.99 -9.22
CA GLN A 83 -2.00 9.89 -9.59
C GLN A 83 -1.55 11.34 -9.75
N LEU A 84 -0.71 11.85 -8.84
CA LEU A 84 -0.17 13.21 -8.92
C LEU A 84 0.68 13.44 -10.18
N ILE A 85 1.54 12.47 -10.53
CA ILE A 85 2.36 12.53 -11.74
C ILE A 85 1.47 12.59 -12.99
N HIS A 86 0.48 11.70 -13.07
CA HIS A 86 -0.46 11.67 -14.19
C HIS A 86 -1.25 12.98 -14.34
N ALA A 87 -1.74 13.55 -13.25
CA ALA A 87 -2.46 14.82 -13.27
C ALA A 87 -1.56 15.99 -13.73
N THR A 88 -0.29 15.98 -13.32
CA THR A 88 0.69 17.01 -13.72
C THR A 88 1.04 16.91 -15.21
N ASP A 89 1.22 15.70 -15.72
CA ASP A 89 1.49 15.44 -17.15
C ASP A 89 0.30 15.87 -18.02
N GLN A 90 -0.92 15.51 -17.62
CA GLN A 90 -2.14 15.93 -18.33
C GLN A 90 -2.30 17.46 -18.33
N GLY A 91 -2.14 18.12 -17.17
CA GLY A 91 -2.25 19.58 -17.09
C GLY A 91 -1.21 20.31 -17.95
N SER A 92 0.01 19.75 -18.04
CA SER A 92 1.07 20.28 -18.90
C SER A 92 0.76 20.11 -20.38
N ALA A 93 0.24 18.94 -20.78
CA ALA A 93 -0.18 18.66 -22.15
C ALA A 93 -1.35 19.56 -22.59
N ASP A 94 -2.32 19.79 -21.72
CA ASP A 94 -3.45 20.68 -21.98
C ASP A 94 -3.00 22.15 -22.07
N GLY A 95 -2.04 22.56 -21.26
CA GLY A 95 -1.45 23.90 -21.30
C GLY A 95 -0.65 24.14 -22.59
N LEU A 96 0.16 23.17 -23.01
CA LEU A 96 0.90 23.20 -24.27
C LEU A 96 -0.05 23.21 -25.47
N SER A 97 -1.10 22.38 -25.46
CA SER A 97 -2.10 22.35 -26.53
C SER A 97 -2.83 23.68 -26.65
N ARG A 98 -3.25 24.28 -25.52
CA ARG A 98 -3.85 25.62 -25.50
C ARG A 98 -2.90 26.71 -25.99
N THR A 99 -1.63 26.64 -25.60
CA THR A 99 -0.61 27.61 -26.06
C THR A 99 -0.35 27.45 -27.55
N ALA A 100 -0.26 26.21 -28.05
CA ALA A 100 -0.10 25.93 -29.47
C ALA A 100 -1.30 26.43 -30.28
N SER A 101 -2.53 26.15 -29.85
CA SER A 101 -3.75 26.67 -30.50
C SER A 101 -3.82 28.20 -30.49
N GLY A 102 -3.45 28.84 -29.37
CA GLY A 102 -3.44 30.31 -29.28
C GLY A 102 -2.34 30.96 -30.12
N LEU A 103 -1.22 30.28 -30.37
CA LEU A 103 -0.20 30.73 -31.32
C LEU A 103 -0.63 30.59 -32.78
N ASP A 104 -1.34 29.51 -33.11
CA ASP A 104 -1.87 29.26 -34.46
C ASP A 104 -2.92 30.33 -34.84
N ASP A 105 -3.79 30.70 -33.90
CA ASP A 105 -4.79 31.78 -34.07
C ASP A 105 -4.17 33.19 -34.23
N LEU A 106 -2.94 33.42 -33.77
CA LEU A 106 -2.22 34.69 -33.95
C LEU A 106 -1.44 34.76 -35.27
N GLY A 107 -1.29 33.62 -35.96
CA GLY A 107 -0.63 33.50 -37.26
C GLY A 107 -1.59 33.67 -38.45
N HIS A 108 -2.88 33.88 -38.22
CA HIS A 108 -3.94 34.05 -39.22
C HIS A 108 -4.50 35.47 -39.26
#